data_AF-A0AAV2R3B6-F1
#
_entry.id   AF-A0AAV2R3B6-F1
#
_cell.length_a   1.000
_cell.length_b   1.000
_cell.length_c   1.000
_cell.angle_alpha   90.00
_cell.angle_beta   90.00
_cell.angle_gamma   90.00
#
_symmetry.space_group_name_H-M   'P 1'
#
loop_
_entity.id
_entity.type
_entity.pdbx_description
1 polymer ?
#
loop_
_entity_poly.entity_id
_entity_poly.type
_entity_poly.pdbx_seq_one_letter_code
_entity_poly.pdbx_strand_id
1 'polypeptide(L)'
;MYRIRNILGLVTCLFLLAKETECYIGQFGDMIRYATQREALYYNAYGNYCGIQTSTLTPVDEVDSCCQVHDACYITANNGVCSNSWLRASFIYYDWTWNGTNITCNDTDTCYLSVCQCDKAAAECFARHPYNINHKHSSIFDSMSWMAPDLGQEF
;
A
#
# COMPACT_ATOMS: atom_id res chain seq x y z
N MET A 1 -54.76 -11.30 -6.39
CA MET A 1 -54.37 -10.67 -5.10
C MET A 1 -52.87 -10.83 -4.94
N TYR A 2 -52.18 -9.69 -4.88
CA TYR A 2 -50.73 -9.58 -4.70
C TYR A 2 -50.28 -10.12 -3.33
N ARG A 3 -49.10 -10.73 -3.28
CA ARG A 3 -48.13 -10.47 -2.20
C ARG A 3 -46.70 -10.60 -2.72
N ILE A 4 -46.18 -9.46 -3.17
CA ILE A 4 -44.74 -9.18 -3.26
C ILE A 4 -44.20 -9.22 -1.83
N ARG A 5 -43.24 -10.11 -1.53
CA ARG A 5 -42.45 -10.06 -0.29
C ARG A 5 -40.97 -10.32 -0.60
N ASN A 6 -40.22 -9.21 -0.58
CA ASN A 6 -38.78 -9.09 -0.35
C ASN A 6 -37.79 -9.72 -1.33
N ILE A 7 -37.73 -9.13 -2.53
CA ILE A 7 -36.49 -9.10 -3.35
C ILE A 7 -35.42 -8.19 -2.69
N LEU A 8 -35.80 -7.39 -1.68
CA LEU A 8 -34.91 -6.49 -0.94
C LEU A 8 -33.82 -7.21 -0.11
N GLY A 9 -33.97 -8.51 0.17
CA GLY A 9 -32.99 -9.28 0.96
C GLY A 9 -31.83 -9.89 0.15
N LEU A 10 -31.99 -10.04 -1.17
CA LEU A 10 -30.93 -10.56 -2.05
C LEU A 10 -30.01 -9.45 -2.55
N VAL A 11 -30.55 -8.24 -2.71
CA VAL A 11 -29.77 -7.07 -3.10
C VAL A 11 -28.89 -6.57 -1.95
N THR A 12 -29.34 -6.66 -0.70
CA THR A 12 -28.51 -6.30 0.46
C THR A 12 -27.33 -7.25 0.65
N CYS A 13 -27.45 -8.51 0.25
CA CYS A 13 -26.33 -9.45 0.30
C CYS A 13 -25.26 -9.14 -0.76
N LEU A 14 -25.65 -8.66 -1.94
CA LEU A 14 -24.72 -8.17 -2.98
C LEU A 14 -23.95 -6.91 -2.52
N PHE A 15 -24.59 -6.02 -1.76
CA PHE A 15 -23.91 -4.87 -1.17
C PHE A 15 -23.02 -5.23 0.03
N LEU A 16 -23.33 -6.31 0.77
CA LEU A 16 -22.48 -6.80 1.87
C LEU A 16 -21.28 -7.62 1.37
N LEU A 17 -21.35 -8.18 0.16
CA LEU A 17 -20.22 -8.82 -0.52
C LEU A 17 -19.30 -7.82 -1.22
N ALA A 18 -19.69 -6.54 -1.28
CA ALA A 18 -18.84 -5.43 -1.73
C ALA A 18 -18.11 -4.75 -0.56
N LYS A 19 -17.96 -5.42 0.59
CA LYS A 19 -16.81 -5.12 1.47
C LYS A 19 -15.59 -5.65 0.76
N GLU A 20 -15.10 -4.79 -0.12
CA GLU A 20 -13.77 -4.68 -0.66
C GLU A 20 -12.87 -5.83 -0.22
N THR A 21 -12.51 -6.71 -1.16
CA THR A 21 -11.13 -7.20 -1.16
C THR A 21 -10.26 -5.96 -1.23
N GLU A 22 -10.02 -5.33 -0.08
CA GLU A 22 -8.95 -4.37 0.09
C GLU A 22 -7.73 -5.14 -0.42
N CYS A 23 -7.21 -4.68 -1.56
CA CYS A 23 -5.93 -5.16 -2.03
C CYS A 23 -5.00 -4.98 -0.83
N TYR A 24 -4.32 -6.03 -0.39
CA TYR A 24 -3.52 -5.96 0.82
C TYR A 24 -2.48 -4.80 0.77
N ILE A 25 -1.98 -4.50 -0.43
CA ILE A 25 -1.13 -3.33 -0.75
C ILE A 25 -1.78 -1.99 -0.35
N GLY A 26 -3.09 -1.96 -0.18
CA GLY A 26 -3.89 -0.81 0.21
C GLY A 26 -3.49 -0.21 1.56
N GLN A 27 -3.11 -1.02 2.55
CA GLN A 27 -2.69 -0.49 3.86
C GLN A 27 -1.40 0.34 3.73
N PHE A 28 -0.44 -0.12 2.93
CA PHE A 28 0.75 0.67 2.61
C PHE A 28 0.38 1.91 1.78
N GLY A 29 -0.52 1.76 0.82
CA GLY A 29 -1.03 2.87 0.03
C GLY A 29 -1.64 3.99 0.87
N ASP A 30 -2.43 3.65 1.89
CA ASP A 30 -3.03 4.59 2.83
C ASP A 30 -1.98 5.29 3.68
N MET A 31 -0.96 4.56 4.17
CA MET A 31 0.15 5.16 4.91
C MET A 31 0.89 6.19 4.05
N ILE A 32 1.16 5.87 2.79
CA ILE A 32 1.78 6.82 1.85
C ILE A 32 0.87 8.03 1.64
N ARG A 33 -0.42 7.81 1.39
CA ARG A 33 -1.41 8.89 1.19
C ARG A 33 -1.46 9.83 2.40
N TYR A 34 -1.54 9.29 3.61
CA TYR A 34 -1.56 10.09 4.84
C TYR A 34 -0.25 10.83 5.10
N ALA A 35 0.90 10.18 4.89
CA ALA A 35 2.20 10.79 5.17
C ALA A 35 2.59 11.86 4.14
N THR A 36 2.25 11.65 2.86
CA THR A 36 2.75 12.45 1.75
C THR A 36 1.72 13.40 1.14
N GLN A 37 0.44 13.23 1.48
CA GLN A 37 -0.70 13.88 0.82
C GLN A 37 -0.71 13.63 -0.70
N ARG A 38 -0.12 12.51 -1.13
CA ARG A 38 -0.02 12.08 -2.52
C ARG A 38 -0.46 10.63 -2.64
N GLU A 39 -1.15 10.35 -3.73
CA GLU A 39 -1.65 9.02 -4.03
C GLU A 39 -0.49 8.04 -4.22
N ALA A 40 -0.61 6.85 -3.63
CA ALA A 40 0.47 5.86 -3.59
C ALA A 40 0.94 5.43 -4.99
N LEU A 41 0.06 5.46 -5.99
CA LEU A 41 0.39 5.10 -7.37
C LEU A 41 1.47 5.99 -8.00
N TYR A 42 1.67 7.22 -7.51
CA TYR A 42 2.78 8.06 -7.96
C TYR A 42 4.15 7.47 -7.61
N TYR A 43 4.22 6.71 -6.53
CA TYR A 43 5.46 6.06 -6.07
C TYR A 43 5.63 4.66 -6.69
N ASN A 44 4.62 4.10 -7.36
CA ASN A 44 4.78 2.84 -8.08
C ASN A 44 5.47 3.05 -9.45
N ALA A 45 6.29 2.09 -9.86
CA ALA A 45 7.10 2.17 -11.08
C ALA A 45 7.89 3.49 -11.15
N TYR A 46 8.58 3.82 -10.05
CA TYR A 46 9.37 5.02 -9.90
C TYR A 46 10.83 4.64 -9.70
N GLY A 47 11.72 5.27 -10.46
CA GLY A 47 13.15 5.02 -10.38
C GLY A 47 13.50 3.55 -10.63
N ASN A 48 14.47 3.06 -9.87
CA ASN A 48 15.01 1.72 -10.01
C ASN A 48 14.39 0.71 -9.02
N TYR A 49 13.91 1.14 -7.86
CA TYR A 49 13.48 0.26 -6.76
C TYR A 49 11.99 0.32 -6.48
N CYS A 50 11.32 1.45 -6.71
CA CYS A 50 9.91 1.54 -6.36
C CYS A 50 9.03 0.78 -7.38
N GLY A 51 8.76 -0.50 -7.12
CA GLY A 51 7.96 -1.36 -7.99
C GLY A 51 7.97 -2.83 -7.55
N ILE A 52 7.51 -3.73 -8.43
CA ILE A 52 7.37 -5.18 -8.13
C ILE A 52 8.73 -5.89 -8.01
N GLN A 53 9.78 -5.33 -8.61
CA GLN A 53 11.09 -5.97 -8.72
C GLN A 53 12.14 -5.13 -8.01
N THR A 54 12.90 -5.79 -7.14
CA THR A 54 14.12 -5.24 -6.56
C THR A 54 15.17 -5.03 -7.67
N SER A 55 15.91 -3.93 -7.62
CA SER A 55 16.97 -3.61 -8.58
C SER A 55 18.37 -3.78 -7.99
N THR A 56 19.38 -3.82 -8.87
CA THR A 56 20.81 -3.76 -8.51
C THR A 56 21.45 -2.43 -8.92
N LEU A 57 20.69 -1.53 -9.54
CA LEU A 57 21.16 -0.22 -9.96
C LEU A 57 21.22 0.75 -8.77
N THR A 58 21.90 1.88 -8.94
CA THR A 58 21.91 2.95 -7.93
C THR A 58 20.54 3.64 -7.89
N PRO A 59 19.98 3.96 -6.71
CA PRO A 59 18.77 4.78 -6.62
C PRO A 59 18.92 6.09 -7.39
N VAL A 60 17.89 6.50 -8.13
CA VAL A 60 17.94 7.72 -8.96
C VAL A 60 17.76 9.01 -8.14
N ASP A 61 17.18 8.90 -6.94
CA ASP A 61 17.05 9.97 -5.94
C ASP A 61 16.75 9.37 -4.54
N GLU A 62 16.45 10.24 -3.57
CA GLU A 62 16.14 9.84 -2.21
C GLU A 62 14.81 9.09 -2.05
N VAL A 63 13.81 9.37 -2.90
CA VAL A 63 12.54 8.61 -2.90
C VAL A 63 12.81 7.17 -3.35
N ASP A 64 13.60 6.99 -4.40
CA ASP A 64 14.01 5.68 -4.87
C ASP A 64 14.90 4.96 -3.84
N SER A 65 15.70 5.71 -3.07
CA SER A 65 16.48 5.15 -1.96
C SER A 65 15.58 4.67 -0.81
N CYS A 66 14.47 5.35 -0.51
CA CYS A 66 13.47 4.87 0.44
C CYS A 66 12.93 3.50 0.01
N CYS A 67 12.65 3.31 -1.29
CA CYS A 67 12.18 2.02 -1.83
C CYS A 67 13.26 0.93 -1.74
N GLN A 68 14.52 1.24 -1.99
CA GLN A 68 15.63 0.30 -1.78
C GLN A 68 15.68 -0.20 -0.33
N VAL A 69 15.51 0.70 0.64
CA VAL A 69 15.49 0.36 2.07
C VAL A 69 14.25 -0.48 2.41
N HIS A 70 13.09 -0.14 1.84
CA HIS A 70 11.84 -0.87 2.00
C HIS A 70 11.94 -2.31 1.47
N ASP A 71 12.47 -2.49 0.26
CA ASP A 71 12.74 -3.80 -0.33
C ASP A 71 13.62 -4.65 0.59
N ALA A 72 14.71 -4.08 1.10
CA ALA A 72 15.60 -4.75 2.04
C ALA A 72 14.89 -5.13 3.35
N CYS A 73 14.00 -4.26 3.84
CA CYS A 73 13.19 -4.52 5.03
C CYS A 73 12.25 -5.72 4.79
N TYR A 74 11.55 -5.75 3.66
CA TYR A 74 10.69 -6.87 3.27
C TYR A 74 11.47 -8.17 3.10
N ILE A 75 12.63 -8.15 2.47
CA ILE A 75 13.51 -9.34 2.35
C ILE A 75 13.90 -9.85 3.74
N THR A 76 14.28 -8.95 4.64
CA THR A 76 14.69 -9.29 6.01
C THR A 76 13.52 -9.89 6.79
N ALA A 77 12.33 -9.30 6.71
CA ALA A 77 11.13 -9.81 7.35
C ALA A 77 10.79 -11.22 6.83
N ASN A 78 10.73 -11.39 5.50
CA ASN A 78 10.43 -12.67 4.84
C ASN A 78 11.42 -13.78 5.21
N ASN A 79 12.70 -13.46 5.35
CA ASN A 79 13.73 -14.46 5.70
C ASN A 79 13.87 -14.67 7.21
N GLY A 80 13.25 -13.82 8.02
CA GLY A 80 13.34 -13.82 9.48
C GLY A 80 12.00 -14.11 10.13
N VAL A 81 11.42 -13.09 10.77
CA VAL A 81 10.20 -13.20 11.58
C VAL A 81 8.99 -13.68 10.79
N CYS A 82 8.95 -13.46 9.47
CA CYS A 82 7.89 -13.92 8.58
C CYS A 82 8.23 -15.21 7.82
N SER A 83 9.31 -15.91 8.15
CA SER A 83 9.76 -17.12 7.43
C SER A 83 8.73 -18.25 7.36
N ASN A 84 7.83 -18.33 8.36
CA ASN A 84 6.75 -19.33 8.41
C ASN A 84 5.42 -18.81 7.83
N SER A 85 5.36 -17.56 7.36
CA SER A 85 4.16 -17.00 6.75
C SER A 85 3.95 -17.61 5.35
N TRP A 86 2.71 -17.99 5.05
CA TRP A 86 2.30 -18.41 3.70
C TRP A 86 2.27 -17.25 2.70
N LEU A 87 2.18 -16.02 3.23
CA LEU A 87 2.14 -14.78 2.48
C LEU A 87 3.51 -14.11 2.55
N ARG A 88 3.95 -13.50 1.45
CA ARG A 88 5.11 -12.59 1.45
C ARG A 88 4.75 -11.29 2.17
N ALA A 89 5.73 -10.57 2.68
CA ALA A 89 5.54 -9.25 3.32
C ALA A 89 4.60 -8.32 2.53
N SER A 90 4.69 -8.32 1.19
CA SER A 90 3.77 -7.58 0.31
C SER A 90 2.33 -8.10 0.26
N PHE A 91 1.94 -9.08 1.10
CA PHE A 91 0.60 -9.67 1.21
C PHE A 91 0.09 -9.89 2.67
N ILE A 92 0.80 -9.46 3.72
CA ILE A 92 0.53 -9.76 5.15
C ILE A 92 -0.29 -8.67 5.90
N TYR A 93 -1.61 -8.85 6.05
CA TYR A 93 -2.44 -7.86 6.76
C TYR A 93 -1.95 -7.58 8.18
N TYR A 94 -1.92 -6.31 8.57
CA TYR A 94 -1.46 -5.87 9.90
C TYR A 94 -2.36 -4.81 10.52
N ASP A 95 -2.41 -4.76 11.86
CA ASP A 95 -3.14 -3.71 12.58
C ASP A 95 -2.32 -2.41 12.66
N TRP A 96 -2.93 -1.29 12.23
CA TRP A 96 -2.31 0.03 12.30
C TRP A 96 -3.34 1.15 12.47
N THR A 97 -2.86 2.34 12.87
CA THR A 97 -3.70 3.53 13.07
C THR A 97 -2.97 4.80 12.64
N TRP A 98 -3.73 5.82 12.28
CA TRP A 98 -3.27 7.18 12.02
C TRP A 98 -4.03 8.17 12.92
N ASN A 99 -3.31 9.05 13.61
CA ASN A 99 -3.91 10.04 14.50
C ASN A 99 -3.94 11.47 13.93
N GLY A 100 -3.63 11.65 12.64
CA GLY A 100 -3.46 12.96 12.02
C GLY A 100 -2.00 13.44 11.93
N THR A 101 -1.07 12.80 12.64
CA THR A 101 0.35 13.18 12.63
C THR A 101 1.30 12.00 12.58
N ASN A 102 0.96 10.90 13.26
CA ASN A 102 1.83 9.73 13.38
C ASN A 102 1.09 8.44 12.97
N ILE A 103 1.80 7.59 12.24
CA ILE A 103 1.41 6.22 11.97
C ILE A 103 1.83 5.36 13.17
N THR A 104 0.93 4.52 13.66
CA THR A 104 1.21 3.57 14.75
C THR A 104 0.86 2.16 14.32
N CYS A 105 1.84 1.25 14.41
CA CYS A 105 1.65 -0.18 14.21
C CYS A 105 1.24 -0.83 15.52
N ASN A 106 0.08 -1.50 15.53
CA ASN A 106 -0.57 -2.00 16.73
C ASN A 106 -0.60 -3.52 16.82
N ASP A 107 -0.10 -4.21 15.79
CA ASP A 107 -0.11 -5.66 15.74
C ASP A 107 0.73 -6.30 16.85
N THR A 108 0.29 -7.46 17.31
CA THR A 108 0.98 -8.26 18.34
C THR A 108 1.77 -9.40 17.75
N ASP A 109 1.44 -9.84 16.53
CA ASP A 109 2.24 -10.81 15.80
C ASP A 109 3.53 -10.14 15.29
N THR A 110 4.68 -10.74 15.62
CA THR A 110 5.98 -10.15 15.29
C THR A 110 6.25 -10.03 13.79
N CYS A 111 5.68 -10.92 12.97
CA CYS A 111 5.78 -10.82 11.52
C CYS A 111 4.95 -9.63 11.02
N TYR A 112 3.69 -9.52 11.46
CA TYR A 112 2.76 -8.51 10.97
C TYR A 112 3.21 -7.12 11.41
N LEU A 113 3.67 -7.01 12.66
CA LEU A 113 4.29 -5.81 13.21
C LEU A 113 5.53 -5.39 12.41
N SER A 114 6.39 -6.33 12.03
CA SER A 114 7.61 -6.05 11.25
C SER A 114 7.27 -5.49 9.87
N VAL A 115 6.28 -6.06 9.18
CA VAL A 115 5.83 -5.57 7.87
C VAL A 115 5.22 -4.18 7.99
N CYS A 116 4.35 -3.95 8.98
CA CYS A 116 3.81 -2.62 9.26
C CYS A 116 4.92 -1.58 9.50
N GLN A 117 5.97 -1.96 10.25
CA GLN A 117 7.10 -1.07 10.52
C GLN A 117 7.91 -0.74 9.25
N CYS A 118 8.08 -1.70 8.34
CA CYS A 118 8.67 -1.44 7.03
C CYS A 118 7.85 -0.40 6.25
N ASP A 119 6.53 -0.58 6.17
CA ASP A 119 5.62 0.28 5.41
C ASP A 119 5.55 1.68 6.01
N LYS A 120 5.43 1.78 7.33
CA LYS A 120 5.50 3.04 8.07
C LYS A 120 6.79 3.79 7.75
N ALA A 121 7.94 3.11 7.86
CA ALA A 121 9.24 3.73 7.64
C ALA A 121 9.40 4.24 6.20
N ALA A 122 8.89 3.50 5.22
CA ALA A 122 8.89 3.92 3.82
C ALA A 122 7.99 5.14 3.59
N ALA A 123 6.76 5.15 4.11
CA ALA A 123 5.84 6.28 4.00
C ALA A 123 6.41 7.56 4.65
N GLU A 124 6.99 7.46 5.84
CA GLU A 124 7.67 8.57 6.52
C GLU A 124 8.95 9.01 5.80
N CYS A 125 9.61 8.10 5.07
CA CYS A 125 10.75 8.43 4.21
C CYS A 125 10.29 9.23 3.00
N PHE A 126 9.26 8.79 2.28
CA PHE A 126 8.69 9.52 1.14
C PHE A 126 8.24 10.93 1.53
N ALA A 127 7.64 11.11 2.71
CA ALA A 127 7.20 12.42 3.19
C ALA A 127 8.34 13.42 3.42
N ARG A 128 9.58 12.94 3.61
CA ARG A 128 10.77 13.78 3.85
C ARG A 128 11.49 14.20 2.57
N HIS A 129 11.15 13.61 1.43
CA HIS A 129 11.87 13.80 0.18
C HIS A 129 10.96 14.33 -0.93
N PRO A 130 11.46 15.25 -1.76
CA PRO A 130 10.67 15.79 -2.86
C PRO A 130 10.44 14.71 -3.93
N TYR A 131 9.22 14.62 -4.43
CA TYR A 131 8.90 13.76 -5.56
C TYR A 131 9.37 14.36 -6.89
N ASN A 132 9.98 13.56 -7.75
CA ASN A 132 10.39 13.95 -9.10
C ASN A 132 9.63 13.16 -10.18
N ILE A 133 8.69 13.83 -10.85
CA ILE A 133 7.87 13.22 -11.91
C ILE A 133 8.69 12.62 -13.06
N ASN A 134 9.91 13.11 -13.31
CA ASN A 134 10.74 12.59 -14.40
C ASN A 134 11.27 11.17 -14.13
N HIS A 135 11.22 10.72 -12.87
CA HIS A 135 11.62 9.37 -12.48
C HIS A 135 10.42 8.39 -12.47
N LYS A 136 9.21 8.86 -12.74
CA LYS A 136 8.02 8.01 -12.90
C LYS A 136 8.01 7.36 -14.27
N HIS A 137 7.89 6.03 -14.28
CA HIS A 137 7.67 5.24 -15.49
C HIS A 137 6.18 4.90 -15.64
N SER A 138 5.73 4.77 -16.89
CA SER A 138 4.36 4.30 -17.16
C SER A 138 4.21 2.85 -16.70
N SER A 139 3.14 2.60 -15.98
CA SER A 139 2.73 1.27 -15.52
C SER A 139 1.30 0.98 -15.95
N ILE A 140 0.95 -0.31 -15.97
CA ILE A 140 -0.42 -0.74 -16.27
C ILE A 140 -1.45 -0.13 -15.31
N PHE A 141 -1.04 0.17 -14.07
CA PHE A 141 -1.89 0.80 -13.07
C PHE A 141 -2.20 2.27 -13.40
N ASP A 142 -1.28 2.99 -14.04
CA ASP A 142 -1.51 4.39 -14.46
C ASP A 142 -2.59 4.46 -15.55
N SER A 143 -2.64 3.45 -16.43
CA SER A 143 -3.70 3.33 -17.45
C SER A 143 -5.05 2.89 -16.90
N MET A 144 -5.14 2.58 -15.61
CA MET A 144 -6.36 2.18 -14.90
C MET A 144 -6.94 3.29 -14.03
N SER A 145 -6.31 4.48 -14.04
CA SER A 145 -6.74 5.69 -13.34
C SER A 145 -8.17 6.16 -13.69
N TRP A 146 -8.71 5.78 -14.85
CA TRP A 146 -10.11 6.04 -15.23
C TRP A 146 -11.13 5.16 -14.51
N MET A 147 -10.70 4.06 -13.87
CA MET A 147 -11.57 3.16 -13.11
C MET A 147 -11.67 3.53 -11.63
N ALA A 148 -10.82 4.43 -11.14
CA ALA A 148 -10.77 4.85 -9.75
C ALA A 148 -10.45 6.36 -9.64
N PRO A 149 -11.43 7.24 -9.92
CA PRO A 149 -11.25 8.70 -9.85
C PRO A 149 -10.89 9.22 -8.45
N ASP A 150 -11.03 8.38 -7.42
CA ASP A 150 -10.80 8.69 -6.00
C ASP A 150 -9.33 8.44 -5.57
N LEU A 151 -8.52 7.86 -6.48
CA LEU A 151 -7.06 7.64 -6.35
C LEU A 151 -6.24 8.77 -6.97
N GLY A 152 -6.84 9.95 -7.15
CA GLY A 152 -6.25 11.09 -7.84
C GLY A 152 -6.58 12.44 -7.20
N GLN A 153 -7.01 12.46 -5.93
CA GLN A 153 -7.28 13.72 -5.24
C GLN A 153 -6.07 14.08 -4.38
N GLU A 154 -5.34 15.11 -4.80
CA GLU A 154 -4.50 15.90 -3.89
C GLU A 154 -5.40 16.38 -2.73
N PHE A 155 -4.97 16.17 -1.48
CA PHE A 155 -5.62 16.70 -0.29
C PHE A 155 -5.00 18.04 0.10
#